data_AF-A0A934EYA1-F1
#
_entry.id   AF-A0A934EYA1-F1
#
_cell.length_a   1.000
_cell.length_b   1.000
_cell.length_c   1.000
_cell.angle_alpha   90.00
_cell.angle_beta   90.00
_cell.angle_gamma   90.00
#
_symmetry.space_group_name_H-M   'P 1'
#
loop_
_entity.id
_entity.type
_entity.pdbx_description
1 polymer ?
#
loop_
_entity_poly.entity_id
_entity_poly.type
_entity_poly.pdbx_seq_one_letter_code
_entity_poly.pdbx_strand_id
1 'polypeptide(L)'
;MKLSQPLLIVGVVAASVWLAATPAQAEGRMDKLKRGLAGMALGGVEVPATLCEECRNEGWVVGVTAGFFKAVGHFAAREVLGVFEFVTAPFPWPDGQYKPYMEPAYPWDRFSSVKDPVPVAPPPAIPPSPKPAK
;
A
#
# COMPACT_ATOMS: atom_id res chain seq x y z
N MET A 1 -48.97 6.25 -26.37
CA MET A 1 -47.75 6.95 -25.90
C MET A 1 -47.22 6.35 -24.58
N LYS A 2 -47.06 5.02 -24.47
CA LYS A 2 -46.56 4.34 -23.23
C LYS A 2 -45.20 3.65 -23.40
N LEU A 3 -44.64 3.67 -24.61
CA LEU A 3 -43.40 2.96 -24.97
C LEU A 3 -42.15 3.84 -24.88
N SER A 4 -42.29 5.17 -24.80
CA SER A 4 -41.17 6.12 -24.66
C SER A 4 -40.61 6.18 -23.22
N GLN A 5 -41.42 5.80 -22.24
CA GLN A 5 -41.05 5.84 -20.82
C GLN A 5 -39.99 4.80 -20.42
N PRO A 6 -40.06 3.51 -20.84
CA PRO A 6 -38.97 2.57 -20.57
C PRO A 6 -37.68 2.94 -21.30
N LEU A 7 -37.77 3.51 -22.51
CA LEU A 7 -36.61 4.00 -23.27
C LEU A 7 -35.90 5.16 -22.57
N LEU A 8 -36.67 6.10 -21.99
CA LEU A 8 -36.11 7.18 -21.16
C LEU A 8 -35.42 6.64 -19.90
N ILE A 9 -36.03 5.68 -19.21
CA ILE A 9 -35.44 5.09 -18.00
C ILE A 9 -34.15 4.35 -18.33
N VAL A 10 -34.14 3.53 -19.39
CA VAL A 10 -32.93 2.82 -19.84
C VAL A 10 -31.85 3.81 -20.28
N GLY A 11 -32.22 4.89 -20.98
CA GLY A 11 -31.29 5.94 -21.36
C GLY A 11 -30.68 6.66 -20.16
N VAL A 12 -31.48 6.98 -19.14
CA VAL A 12 -31.01 7.64 -17.90
C VAL A 12 -30.12 6.70 -17.08
N VAL A 13 -30.46 5.41 -16.98
CA VAL A 13 -29.64 4.41 -16.29
C VAL A 13 -28.33 4.15 -17.05
N ALA A 14 -28.35 4.07 -18.37
CA ALA A 14 -27.14 3.93 -19.17
C ALA A 14 -26.25 5.17 -19.04
N ALA A 15 -26.83 6.37 -19.04
CA ALA A 15 -26.11 7.62 -18.83
C ALA A 15 -25.53 7.74 -17.43
N SER A 16 -26.25 7.29 -16.39
CA SER A 16 -25.74 7.29 -15.01
C SER A 16 -24.64 6.26 -14.79
N VAL A 17 -24.72 5.09 -15.43
CA VAL A 17 -23.63 4.09 -15.44
C VAL A 17 -22.40 4.61 -16.19
N TRP A 18 -22.58 5.31 -17.31
CA TRP A 18 -21.48 5.98 -18.02
C TRP A 18 -20.86 7.11 -17.20
N LEU A 19 -21.66 7.89 -16.48
CA LEU A 19 -21.17 8.96 -15.61
C LEU A 19 -20.49 8.43 -14.34
N ALA A 20 -20.91 7.25 -13.87
CA ALA A 20 -20.29 6.54 -12.74
C ALA A 20 -19.12 5.65 -13.16
N ALA A 21 -18.84 5.52 -14.46
CA ALA A 21 -17.64 4.85 -14.96
C ALA A 21 -16.43 5.71 -14.60
N THR A 22 -15.86 5.43 -13.43
CA THR A 22 -14.52 5.91 -13.08
C THR A 22 -13.57 5.33 -14.13
N PRO A 23 -12.82 6.16 -14.88
CA PRO A 23 -11.78 5.61 -15.74
C PRO A 23 -10.84 4.83 -14.81
N ALA A 24 -10.61 3.55 -15.10
CA ALA A 24 -9.53 2.79 -14.49
C ALA A 24 -8.28 3.68 -14.62
N GLN A 25 -7.84 4.26 -13.50
CA GLN A 25 -6.91 5.39 -13.53
C GLN A 25 -5.58 4.88 -14.08
N ALA A 26 -5.33 5.12 -15.37
CA ALA A 26 -3.99 5.09 -15.89
C ALA A 26 -3.25 6.19 -15.12
N GLU A 27 -2.45 5.78 -14.14
CA GLU A 27 -1.67 6.66 -13.30
C GLU A 27 -0.93 7.64 -14.20
N GLY A 28 -1.04 8.93 -13.89
CA GLY A 28 -0.53 9.99 -14.75
C GLY A 28 0.79 10.57 -14.25
N ARG A 29 1.36 11.48 -15.07
CA ARG A 29 2.52 12.31 -14.69
C ARG A 29 2.35 12.97 -13.34
N MET A 30 1.15 13.50 -13.09
CA MET A 30 0.83 14.21 -11.86
C MET A 30 0.79 13.27 -10.65
N ASP A 31 0.36 12.03 -10.85
CA ASP A 31 0.31 11.04 -9.76
C ASP A 31 1.73 10.58 -9.41
N LYS A 32 2.60 10.36 -10.40
CA LYS A 32 4.03 10.10 -10.17
C LYS A 32 4.74 11.28 -9.48
N LEU A 33 4.41 12.51 -9.86
CA LEU A 33 4.94 13.71 -9.19
C LEU A 33 4.51 13.80 -7.73
N LYS A 34 3.20 13.61 -7.46
CA LYS A 34 2.64 13.64 -6.10
C LYS A 34 3.21 12.52 -5.24
N ARG A 35 3.32 11.32 -5.79
CA ARG A 35 3.91 10.16 -5.11
C ARG A 35 5.40 10.37 -4.84
N GLY A 36 6.15 10.88 -5.81
CA GLY A 36 7.55 11.24 -5.63
C GLY A 36 7.75 12.27 -4.52
N LEU A 37 6.92 13.33 -4.52
CA LEU A 37 6.91 14.35 -3.46
C LEU A 37 6.55 13.75 -2.09
N ALA A 38 5.53 12.91 -2.03
CA ALA A 38 5.15 12.21 -0.80
C ALA A 38 6.28 11.29 -0.30
N GLY A 39 6.94 10.56 -1.20
CA GLY A 39 8.04 9.66 -0.87
C GLY A 39 9.24 10.38 -0.26
N MET A 40 9.64 11.52 -0.83
CA MET A 40 10.82 12.28 -0.35
C MET A 40 10.54 13.27 0.81
N ALA A 41 9.28 13.56 1.10
CA ALA A 41 8.92 14.49 2.18
C ALA A 41 8.35 13.77 3.40
N LEU A 42 7.67 12.64 3.18
CA LEU A 42 6.89 11.93 4.19
C LEU A 42 7.30 10.47 4.32
N GLY A 43 8.49 10.07 3.85
CA GLY A 43 8.98 8.70 4.00
C GLY A 43 9.03 8.24 5.46
N GLY A 44 9.29 9.17 6.40
CA GLY A 44 9.37 8.88 7.84
C GLY A 44 8.05 8.37 8.44
N VAL A 45 6.91 8.65 7.80
CA VAL A 45 5.59 8.17 8.23
C VAL A 45 5.48 6.63 8.12
N GLU A 46 6.29 5.99 7.27
CA GLU A 46 6.32 4.54 7.08
C GLU A 46 7.01 3.77 8.24
N VAL A 47 7.89 4.45 8.98
CA VAL A 47 8.67 3.86 10.08
C VAL A 47 7.80 3.26 11.19
N PRO A 48 6.86 4.01 11.82
CA PRO A 48 6.01 3.47 12.86
C PRO A 48 5.08 2.35 12.35
N ALA A 49 4.60 2.42 11.11
CA ALA A 49 3.77 1.37 10.52
C ALA A 49 4.55 0.04 10.42
N THR A 50 5.79 0.11 9.93
CA THR A 50 6.69 -1.04 9.81
C THR A 50 7.01 -1.67 11.17
N LEU A 51 7.23 -0.83 12.19
CA LEU A 51 7.55 -1.30 13.54
C LEU A 51 6.34 -2.01 14.19
N CYS A 52 5.15 -1.43 14.07
CA CYS A 52 3.91 -2.05 14.57
C CYS A 52 3.58 -3.37 13.86
N GLU A 53 3.78 -3.42 12.54
CA GLU A 53 3.62 -4.62 11.72
C GLU A 53 4.56 -5.73 12.20
N GLU A 54 5.84 -5.41 12.40
CA GLU A 54 6.83 -6.38 12.84
C GLU A 54 6.60 -6.85 14.29
N CYS A 55 6.31 -5.93 15.21
CA CYS A 55 5.97 -6.27 16.60
C CYS A 55 4.77 -7.22 16.69
N ARG A 56 3.82 -7.11 15.77
CA ARG A 56 2.67 -8.00 15.68
C ARG A 56 3.05 -9.37 15.11
N ASN A 57 3.97 -9.43 14.16
CA ASN A 57 4.34 -10.66 13.45
C ASN A 57 5.34 -11.50 14.23
N GLU A 58 6.36 -10.88 14.83
CA GLU A 58 7.50 -11.58 15.47
C GLU A 58 7.54 -11.40 17.00
N GLY A 59 6.58 -10.65 17.56
CA GLY A 59 6.54 -10.31 18.98
C GLY A 59 7.40 -9.09 19.33
N TRP A 60 7.23 -8.55 20.53
CA TRP A 60 7.80 -7.24 20.90
C TRP A 60 9.33 -7.17 20.82
N VAL A 61 10.04 -8.20 21.29
CA VAL A 61 11.51 -8.15 21.39
C VAL A 61 12.16 -8.23 20.01
N VAL A 62 11.72 -9.18 19.19
CA VAL A 62 12.24 -9.34 17.82
C VAL A 62 11.72 -8.21 16.94
N GLY A 63 10.44 -7.84 17.08
CA GLY A 63 9.82 -6.84 16.23
C GLY A 63 10.35 -5.42 16.43
N VAL A 64 10.80 -5.03 17.64
CA VAL A 64 11.47 -3.74 17.81
C VAL A 64 12.84 -3.73 17.14
N THR A 65 13.61 -4.82 17.24
CA THR A 65 14.97 -4.86 16.68
C THR A 65 14.95 -5.06 15.16
N ALA A 66 14.33 -6.13 14.67
CA ALA A 66 14.20 -6.42 13.24
C ALA A 66 13.35 -5.35 12.52
N GLY A 67 12.27 -4.89 13.17
CA GLY A 67 11.39 -3.86 12.62
C GLY A 67 12.10 -2.50 12.53
N PHE A 68 13.03 -2.17 13.43
CA PHE A 68 13.84 -0.95 13.30
C PHE A 68 14.72 -0.98 12.06
N PHE A 69 15.46 -2.08 11.83
CA PHE A 69 16.30 -2.21 10.63
C PHE A 69 15.47 -2.22 9.35
N LYS A 70 14.33 -2.92 9.34
CA LYS A 70 13.37 -2.89 8.22
C LYS A 70 12.86 -1.47 8.00
N ALA A 71 12.46 -0.76 9.05
CA ALA A 71 11.95 0.61 8.95
C ALA A 71 12.99 1.60 8.40
N VAL A 72 14.26 1.49 8.83
CA VAL A 72 15.36 2.30 8.28
C VAL A 72 15.59 1.98 6.80
N GLY A 73 15.58 0.69 6.42
CA GLY A 73 15.72 0.27 5.03
C GLY A 73 14.58 0.78 4.14
N HIS A 74 13.34 0.65 4.60
CA HIS A 74 12.16 1.18 3.90
C HIS A 74 12.21 2.69 3.78
N PHE A 75 12.56 3.41 4.85
CA PHE A 75 12.71 4.86 4.83
C PHE A 75 13.75 5.32 3.80
N ALA A 76 14.95 4.72 3.83
CA ALA A 76 16.02 5.08 2.89
C ALA A 76 15.61 4.79 1.43
N ALA A 77 15.00 3.64 1.16
CA ALA A 77 14.50 3.31 -0.17
C ALA A 77 13.41 4.29 -0.63
N ARG A 78 12.51 4.68 0.28
CA ARG A 78 11.41 5.60 0.01
C ARG A 78 11.88 7.00 -0.35
N GLU A 79 12.88 7.51 0.34
CA GLU A 79 13.48 8.83 0.06
C GLU A 79 14.16 8.83 -1.31
N VAL A 80 15.00 7.82 -1.60
CA VAL A 80 15.69 7.70 -2.88
C VAL A 80 14.70 7.55 -4.04
N LEU A 81 13.72 6.67 -3.90
CA LEU A 81 12.70 6.46 -4.93
C LEU A 81 11.74 7.65 -5.04
N GLY A 82 11.48 8.38 -3.96
CA GLY A 82 10.69 9.61 -3.97
C GLY A 82 11.34 10.69 -4.83
N VAL A 83 12.64 10.95 -4.60
CA VAL A 83 13.43 11.88 -5.42
C VAL A 83 13.47 11.40 -6.88
N PHE A 84 13.71 10.11 -7.09
CA PHE A 84 13.74 9.53 -8.43
C PHE A 84 12.41 9.69 -9.17
N GLU A 85 11.28 9.39 -8.53
CA GLU A 85 9.96 9.56 -9.12
C GLU A 85 9.63 11.03 -9.38
N PHE A 86 10.03 11.94 -8.49
CA PHE A 86 9.82 13.37 -8.66
C PHE A 86 10.60 13.91 -9.87
N VAL A 87 11.89 13.58 -9.98
CA VAL A 87 12.76 14.01 -11.10
C VAL A 87 12.31 13.35 -12.42
N THR A 88 11.90 12.09 -12.37
CA THR A 88 11.47 11.34 -13.55
C THR A 88 9.97 11.48 -13.85
N ALA A 89 9.23 12.33 -13.12
CA ALA A 89 7.79 12.52 -13.29
C ALA A 89 7.37 12.93 -14.71
N PRO A 90 8.18 13.68 -15.50
CA PRO A 90 7.86 13.95 -16.90
C PRO A 90 7.94 12.71 -17.80
N PHE A 91 8.66 11.66 -17.38
CA PHE A 91 8.97 10.49 -18.18
C PHE A 91 8.13 9.27 -17.76
N PRO A 92 7.51 8.56 -18.72
CA PRO A 92 6.75 7.33 -18.47
C PRO A 92 7.68 6.11 -18.36
N TRP A 93 8.56 6.10 -17.35
CA TRP A 93 9.39 4.95 -16.97
C TRP A 93 8.75 4.27 -15.75
N PRO A 94 8.75 2.91 -15.63
CA PRO A 94 9.53 1.90 -16.37
C PRO A 94 8.90 1.25 -17.62
N ASP A 95 7.57 1.09 -17.69
CA ASP A 95 6.93 0.29 -18.76
C ASP A 95 6.07 1.14 -19.72
N GLY A 96 6.47 2.40 -19.96
CA GLY A 96 5.60 3.34 -20.67
C GLY A 96 4.39 3.79 -19.84
N GLN A 97 4.38 3.47 -18.54
CA GLN A 97 3.32 3.78 -17.57
C GLN A 97 3.93 4.50 -16.35
N TYR A 98 3.12 5.22 -15.59
CA TYR A 98 3.55 5.95 -14.38
C TYR A 98 3.44 5.11 -13.09
N LYS A 99 3.58 3.79 -13.22
CA LYS A 99 3.44 2.84 -12.11
C LYS A 99 4.38 3.12 -10.94
N PRO A 100 4.01 2.76 -9.70
CA PRO A 100 4.89 2.87 -8.54
C PRO A 100 6.10 1.94 -8.66
N TYR A 101 7.28 2.41 -8.30
CA TYR A 101 8.47 1.55 -8.16
C TYR A 101 8.55 0.85 -6.80
N MET A 102 7.79 1.34 -5.82
CA MET A 102 7.76 0.83 -4.47
C MET A 102 6.31 0.69 -4.03
N GLU A 103 5.96 -0.49 -3.55
CA GLU A 103 4.70 -0.73 -2.86
C GLU A 103 4.93 -0.67 -1.34
N PRO A 104 4.01 -0.06 -0.57
CA PRO A 104 2.82 0.64 -1.04
C PRO A 104 3.16 1.96 -1.78
N ALA A 105 2.23 2.47 -2.60
CA ALA A 105 2.46 3.65 -3.42
C ALA A 105 2.76 4.89 -2.57
N TYR A 106 1.98 5.14 -1.52
CA TYR A 106 2.22 6.25 -0.60
C TYR A 106 2.72 5.79 0.77
N PRO A 107 3.51 6.61 1.51
CA PRO A 107 4.05 6.23 2.82
C PRO A 107 2.98 5.85 3.86
N TRP A 108 1.82 6.51 3.83
CA TRP A 108 0.72 6.28 4.78
C TRP A 108 -0.14 5.06 4.45
N ASP A 109 -0.06 4.50 3.25
CA ASP A 109 -0.88 3.35 2.86
C ASP A 109 -0.48 2.08 3.64
N ARG A 110 0.74 2.06 4.20
CA ARG A 110 1.21 0.96 5.06
C ARG A 110 0.43 0.83 6.37
N PHE A 111 -0.25 1.88 6.82
CA PHE A 111 -1.16 1.74 7.96
C PHE A 111 -2.43 0.97 7.62
N SER A 112 -2.80 0.91 6.34
CA SER A 112 -3.98 0.18 5.90
C SER A 112 -3.76 -1.34 5.92
N SER A 113 -2.54 -1.83 5.62
CA SER A 113 -2.21 -3.27 5.74
C SER A 113 -2.19 -3.76 7.19
N VAL A 114 -2.08 -2.85 8.16
CA VAL A 114 -2.21 -3.18 9.58
C VAL A 114 -3.66 -3.56 9.95
N LYS A 115 -4.69 -3.22 9.15
CA LYS A 115 -6.08 -3.59 9.49
C LYS A 115 -6.40 -5.07 9.31
N ASP A 116 -5.72 -5.75 8.39
CA ASP A 116 -6.03 -7.13 8.09
C ASP A 116 -5.37 -8.07 9.13
N PRO A 117 -6.14 -9.02 9.71
CA PRO A 117 -5.55 -10.04 10.57
C PRO A 117 -4.61 -10.89 9.73
N VAL A 118 -3.33 -10.90 10.11
CA VAL A 118 -2.33 -11.78 9.50
C VAL A 118 -2.79 -13.22 9.70
N PRO A 119 -2.76 -14.08 8.66
CA PRO A 119 -2.87 -15.52 8.85
C PRO A 119 -1.74 -15.95 9.78
N VAL A 120 -2.05 -16.10 11.06
CA VAL A 120 -1.10 -16.57 12.06
C VAL A 120 -0.75 -18.00 11.66
N ALA A 121 0.45 -18.21 11.11
CA ALA A 121 1.00 -19.55 11.06
C ALA A 121 0.96 -20.06 12.51
N PRO A 122 0.41 -21.28 12.77
CA PRO A 122 0.28 -21.77 14.13
C PRO A 122 1.65 -21.66 14.80
N PRO A 123 1.71 -21.11 16.03
CA PRO A 123 2.97 -20.95 16.73
C PRO A 123 3.71 -22.29 16.72
N PRO A 124 5.04 -22.30 16.49
CA PRO A 124 5.80 -23.54 16.48
C PRO A 124 5.48 -24.30 17.76
N ALA A 125 5.03 -25.54 17.61
CA ALA A 125 4.63 -26.37 18.74
C ALA A 125 5.80 -26.44 19.72
N ILE A 126 5.65 -25.80 20.88
CA ILE A 126 6.65 -25.88 21.94
C ILE A 126 6.74 -27.37 22.30
N PRO A 127 7.90 -28.03 22.13
CA PRO A 127 8.03 -29.43 22.51
C PRO A 127 7.64 -29.56 23.99
N PRO A 128 6.90 -30.61 24.37
CA PRO A 128 6.43 -30.76 25.73
C PRO A 128 7.63 -30.71 26.69
N SER A 129 7.56 -29.82 27.68
CA SER A 129 8.59 -29.69 28.70
C SER A 129 8.93 -31.07 29.26
N PRO A 130 10.23 -31.43 29.40
CA PRO A 130 10.62 -32.69 30.00
C PRO A 130 9.95 -32.81 31.37
N LYS A 131 9.16 -33.87 31.58
CA LYS A 131 8.58 -34.14 32.91
C LYS A 131 9.75 -34.22 33.90
N PRO A 132 9.65 -33.54 35.07
CA PRO A 132 10.69 -33.66 36.08
C PRO A 132 10.86 -35.15 36.42
N ALA A 133 12.11 -35.62 36.33
CA ALA A 133 12.47 -36.96 36.79
C ALA A 133 12.12 -37.04 38.28
N LYS A 134 11.30 -38.02 38.65
CA LYS A 134 10.96 -38.32 40.04
C LYS A 134 12.19 -38.81 40.80
#